data_AF-Q572E1-F1
#
_entry.id   AF-Q572E1-F1
#
_cell.length_a   1.000
_cell.length_b   1.000
_cell.length_c   1.000
_cell.angle_alpha   90.00
_cell.angle_beta   90.00
_cell.angle_gamma   90.00
#
_symmetry.space_group_name_H-M   'P 1'
#
loop_
_entity.id
_entity.type
_entity.pdbx_description
1 polymer ?
#
loop_
_entity_poly.entity_id
_entity_poly.type
_entity_poly.pdbx_seq_one_letter_code
_entity_poly.pdbx_strand_id
1 'polypeptide(L)'
;MAGTPAMSRGDWFCILQNQLLLLKAADFAGVDVTPPANSQKHRRTPVRLSHALEQSEDWVTVSGVQKRRQRSCKVCALLRSNPKQKSYATKFICERCSVDSAKCWLCNTIRHSFKGEAKTCFAI
;
A
#
# COMPACT_ATOMS: atom_id res chain seq x y z
N MET A 1 46.03 15.83 10.82
CA MET A 1 44.90 16.14 9.92
C MET A 1 43.62 15.86 10.70
N ALA A 2 42.86 16.89 11.07
CA ALA A 2 41.64 16.72 11.86
C ALA A 2 40.50 16.23 10.94
N GLY A 3 39.91 15.08 11.26
CA GLY A 3 38.75 14.54 10.54
C GLY A 3 37.54 15.46 10.70
N THR A 4 36.76 15.61 9.62
CA THR A 4 35.51 16.36 9.62
C THR A 4 34.58 15.86 10.74
N PRO A 5 33.99 16.74 11.55
CA PRO A 5 33.04 16.32 12.58
C PRO A 5 31.85 15.62 11.93
N ALA A 6 31.47 14.47 12.48
CA ALA A 6 30.31 13.72 12.01
C ALA A 6 29.05 14.57 12.22
N MET A 7 28.50 15.09 11.13
CA MET A 7 27.26 15.87 11.16
C MET A 7 26.08 14.99 11.57
N SER A 8 25.08 15.58 12.24
CA SER A 8 23.86 14.85 12.55
C SER A 8 23.10 14.51 11.26
N ARG A 9 22.31 13.44 11.30
CA ARG A 9 21.48 13.03 10.15
C ARG A 9 20.53 14.14 9.71
N GLY A 10 19.97 14.91 10.64
CA GLY A 10 19.07 16.03 10.33
C GLY A 10 19.77 17.15 9.58
N ASP A 11 20.96 17.53 10.02
CA ASP A 11 21.76 18.57 9.37
C ASP A 11 22.19 18.15 7.97
N TRP A 12 22.56 16.87 7.80
CA TRP A 12 22.87 16.30 6.50
C TRP A 12 21.69 16.38 5.53
N PHE A 13 20.47 16.05 5.99
CA PHE A 13 19.28 16.15 5.15
C PHE A 13 18.97 17.59 4.73
N CYS A 14 19.13 18.56 5.63
CA CYS A 14 18.94 19.98 5.31
C CYS A 14 19.95 20.46 4.26
N ILE A 15 21.22 20.06 4.40
CA ILE A 15 22.28 20.41 3.44
C ILE A 15 21.99 19.79 2.08
N LEU A 16 21.66 18.48 2.05
CA LEU A 16 21.33 17.78 0.80
C LEU A 16 20.12 18.43 0.11
N GLN A 17 19.07 18.73 0.86
CA GLN A 17 17.87 19.35 0.31
C GLN A 17 18.20 20.70 -0.35
N ASN A 18 19.02 21.52 0.30
CA ASN A 18 19.45 22.81 -0.26
C ASN A 18 20.32 22.63 -1.51
N GLN A 19 21.22 21.63 -1.53
CA GLN A 19 22.02 21.32 -2.72
C GLN A 19 21.15 20.87 -3.90
N LEU A 20 20.14 20.02 -3.66
CA LEU A 20 19.21 19.57 -4.69
C LEU A 20 18.37 20.73 -5.26
N LEU A 21 17.98 21.69 -4.43
CA LEU A 21 17.25 22.88 -4.87
C LEU A 21 18.08 23.83 -5.75
N LEU A 22 19.41 23.76 -5.66
CA LEU A 22 20.32 24.60 -6.43
C LEU A 22 20.70 24.00 -7.79
N LEU A 23 20.33 22.74 -8.07
CA LEU A 23 20.60 22.07 -9.33
C LEU A 23 19.84 22.72 -10.49
N LYS A 24 20.52 22.89 -11.61
CA LYS A 24 20.01 23.46 -12.86
C LYS A 24 20.12 22.43 -13.98
N ALA A 25 19.40 22.65 -15.08
CA ALA A 25 19.45 21.78 -16.25
C ALA A 25 20.88 21.58 -16.81
N ALA A 26 21.75 22.58 -16.67
CA ALA A 26 23.15 22.50 -17.08
C ALA A 26 23.96 21.47 -16.27
N ASP A 27 23.60 21.22 -15.01
CA ASP A 27 24.28 20.23 -14.15
C ASP A 27 23.98 18.79 -14.59
N PHE A 28 22.99 18.60 -15.47
CA PHE A 28 22.62 17.32 -16.07
C PHE A 28 23.06 17.20 -17.54
N ALA A 29 23.70 18.23 -18.11
CA ALA A 29 24.14 18.20 -19.50
C ALA A 29 25.30 17.19 -19.67
N GLY A 30 25.13 16.24 -20.58
CA GLY A 30 26.12 15.16 -20.84
C GLY A 30 25.94 13.90 -19.99
N VAL A 31 24.95 13.87 -19.08
CA VAL A 31 24.53 12.64 -18.41
C VAL A 31 23.53 11.91 -19.30
N ASP A 32 24.03 11.13 -20.25
CA ASP A 32 23.20 10.14 -20.94
C ASP A 32 22.91 9.00 -19.97
N VAL A 33 21.70 8.99 -19.41
CA VAL A 33 21.18 7.84 -18.68
C VAL A 33 20.95 6.73 -19.69
N THR A 34 21.98 5.96 -20.01
CA THR A 34 21.81 4.68 -20.72
C THR A 34 20.99 3.80 -19.78
N PRO A 35 19.73 3.48 -20.11
CA PRO A 35 18.97 2.56 -19.29
C PRO A 35 19.77 1.27 -19.22
N PRO A 36 19.97 0.66 -18.03
CA PRO A 36 20.62 -0.64 -17.98
C PRO A 36 19.91 -1.57 -18.98
N ALA A 37 20.68 -2.19 -19.87
CA ALA A 37 20.14 -3.13 -20.86
C ALA A 37 19.36 -4.27 -20.18
N ASN A 38 19.68 -4.52 -18.91
CA ASN A 38 18.95 -5.40 -18.01
C ASN A 38 17.99 -4.65 -17.09
N SER A 39 17.24 -3.69 -17.63
CA SER A 39 15.85 -3.58 -17.21
C SER A 39 15.20 -4.87 -17.68
N GLN A 40 15.27 -5.92 -16.86
CA GLN A 40 14.14 -6.83 -16.81
C GLN A 40 12.98 -5.89 -16.54
N LYS A 41 12.30 -5.46 -17.62
CA LYS A 41 10.93 -5.03 -17.56
C LYS A 41 10.32 -6.21 -16.84
N HIS A 42 10.15 -6.08 -15.52
CA HIS A 42 9.35 -6.99 -14.76
C HIS A 42 8.06 -6.93 -15.53
N ARG A 43 7.83 -7.94 -16.37
CA ARG A 43 6.67 -8.03 -17.23
C ARG A 43 5.61 -8.23 -16.19
N ARG A 44 5.06 -7.10 -15.70
CA ARG A 44 3.99 -7.10 -14.71
C ARG A 44 2.98 -8.02 -15.35
N THR A 45 2.83 -9.19 -14.73
CA THR A 45 1.87 -10.20 -15.16
C THR A 45 0.61 -9.42 -15.50
N PRO A 46 0.06 -9.55 -16.72
CA PRO A 46 -1.04 -8.70 -17.18
C PRO A 46 -2.03 -8.59 -16.03
N VAL A 47 -2.21 -7.35 -15.55
CA VAL A 47 -2.96 -7.06 -14.33
C VAL A 47 -4.28 -7.77 -14.51
N ARG A 48 -4.51 -8.84 -13.74
CA ARG A 48 -5.73 -9.65 -13.83
C ARG A 48 -6.93 -8.77 -13.43
N LEU A 49 -7.39 -7.79 -14.19
CA LEU A 49 -8.21 -6.65 -13.72
C LEU A 49 -9.26 -6.91 -12.61
N SER A 50 -9.90 -8.08 -12.56
CA SER A 50 -10.72 -8.54 -11.43
C SER A 50 -9.92 -8.85 -10.17
N HIS A 51 -10.19 -8.19 -9.05
CA HIS A 51 -9.76 -8.68 -7.74
C HIS A 51 -10.17 -10.16 -7.55
N ALA A 52 -9.49 -10.92 -6.69
CA ALA A 52 -9.87 -12.31 -6.34
C ALA A 52 -10.16 -12.38 -4.84
N LEU A 53 -11.39 -12.71 -4.48
CA LEU A 53 -11.85 -12.69 -3.10
C LEU A 53 -11.59 -14.07 -2.50
N GLU A 54 -10.69 -14.14 -1.53
CA GLU A 54 -10.33 -15.38 -0.85
C GLU A 54 -10.76 -15.29 0.61
N GLN A 55 -11.29 -16.37 1.16
CA GLN A 55 -11.66 -16.42 2.56
C GLN A 55 -10.43 -16.82 3.39
N SER A 56 -10.15 -16.10 4.47
CA SER A 56 -9.00 -16.41 5.32
C SER A 56 -9.21 -17.72 6.10
N GLU A 57 -8.16 -18.54 6.15
CA GLU A 57 -8.06 -19.73 7.00
C GLU A 57 -7.45 -19.44 8.38
N ASP A 58 -7.54 -18.18 8.83
CA ASP A 58 -7.15 -17.75 10.18
C ASP A 58 -8.28 -18.05 11.17
N TRP A 59 -8.16 -19.14 11.91
CA TRP A 59 -9.13 -19.62 12.88
C TRP A 59 -8.73 -19.27 14.32
N VAL A 60 -9.74 -18.92 15.13
CA VAL A 60 -9.58 -18.61 16.56
C VAL A 60 -10.68 -19.32 17.35
N THR A 61 -10.33 -19.95 18.46
CA THR A 61 -11.29 -20.53 19.39
C THR A 61 -11.77 -19.47 20.38
N VAL A 62 -13.07 -19.21 20.42
CA VAL A 62 -13.71 -18.28 21.36
C VAL A 62 -14.82 -19.03 22.10
N SER A 63 -14.70 -19.15 23.42
CA SER A 63 -15.67 -19.86 24.28
C SER A 63 -15.92 -21.31 23.82
N GLY A 64 -14.86 -22.03 23.42
CA GLY A 64 -14.94 -23.41 22.96
C GLY A 64 -15.41 -23.59 21.51
N VAL A 65 -15.80 -22.52 20.81
CA VAL A 65 -16.25 -22.58 19.42
C VAL A 65 -15.18 -22.01 18.50
N GLN A 66 -14.80 -22.76 17.46
CA GLN A 66 -13.91 -22.26 16.42
C GLN A 66 -14.63 -21.28 15.50
N LYS A 67 -14.09 -20.07 15.39
CA LYS A 67 -14.59 -19.02 14.51
C LYS A 67 -13.44 -18.44 13.70
N ARG A 68 -13.69 -18.09 12.45
CA ARG A 68 -12.70 -17.37 11.65
C ARG A 68 -12.48 -15.97 12.21
N ARG A 69 -11.22 -15.56 12.31
CA ARG A 69 -10.84 -14.23 12.76
C ARG A 69 -11.42 -13.19 11.81
N GLN A 70 -12.07 -12.19 12.38
CA GLN A 70 -12.59 -11.05 11.64
C GLN A 70 -11.60 -9.89 11.75
N ARG A 71 -11.36 -9.17 10.65
CA ARG A 71 -10.50 -7.98 10.61
C ARG A 71 -11.21 -6.81 9.96
N SER A 72 -10.76 -5.59 10.24
CA SER A 72 -11.35 -4.38 9.66
C SER A 72 -11.22 -4.37 8.14
N CYS A 73 -12.32 -4.12 7.44
CA CYS A 73 -12.27 -3.90 6.00
C CYS A 73 -11.59 -2.57 5.70
N LYS A 74 -10.59 -2.58 4.81
CA LYS A 74 -9.80 -1.39 4.44
C LYS A 74 -10.66 -0.30 3.80
N VAL A 75 -11.50 -0.64 2.83
CA VAL A 75 -12.39 0.32 2.16
C VAL A 75 -13.41 0.90 3.15
N CYS A 76 -14.07 0.06 3.95
CA CYS A 76 -14.99 0.54 4.98
C CYS A 76 -14.31 1.40 6.04
N ALA A 77 -13.06 1.12 6.37
CA ALA A 77 -12.29 1.98 7.26
C ALA A 77 -12.00 3.33 6.61
N LEU A 78 -11.59 3.36 5.34
CA LEU A 78 -11.27 4.59 4.63
C LEU A 78 -12.50 5.46 4.36
N LEU A 79 -13.63 4.85 3.95
CA LEU A 79 -14.85 5.55 3.55
C LEU A 79 -15.84 5.76 4.70
N ARG A 80 -15.42 5.55 5.97
CA ARG A 80 -16.32 5.76 7.12
C ARG A 80 -16.61 7.26 7.31
N SER A 81 -17.89 7.61 7.43
CA SER A 81 -18.31 9.00 7.65
C SER A 81 -17.94 9.50 9.06
N ASN A 82 -17.97 8.60 10.05
CA ASN A 82 -17.61 8.92 11.44
C ASN A 82 -16.32 8.18 11.85
N PRO A 83 -15.20 8.89 12.10
CA PRO A 83 -13.95 8.28 12.52
C PRO A 83 -14.03 7.47 13.82
N LYS A 84 -14.97 7.81 14.72
CA LYS A 84 -15.21 7.14 16.01
C LYS A 84 -15.96 5.82 15.85
N GLN A 85 -16.66 5.62 14.72
CA GLN A 85 -17.35 4.37 14.46
C GLN A 85 -16.34 3.30 14.02
N LYS A 86 -16.48 2.09 14.58
CA LYS A 86 -15.69 0.94 14.14
C LYS A 86 -16.00 0.65 12.67
N SER A 87 -14.95 0.42 11.88
CA SER A 87 -15.15 -0.07 10.52
C SER A 87 -15.74 -1.47 10.56
N TYR A 88 -16.47 -1.81 9.51
CA TYR A 88 -17.02 -3.14 9.42
C TYR A 88 -15.93 -4.19 9.29
N ALA A 89 -16.17 -5.35 9.90
CA ALA A 89 -15.25 -6.47 9.85
C ALA A 89 -15.50 -7.39 8.63
N THR A 90 -14.48 -8.15 8.25
CA THR A 90 -14.48 -9.13 7.18
C THR A 90 -13.52 -10.29 7.50
N LYS A 91 -13.83 -11.47 6.96
CA LYS A 91 -12.95 -12.65 6.91
C LYS A 91 -12.33 -12.85 5.52
N PHE A 92 -12.57 -11.95 4.59
CA PHE A 92 -12.10 -12.07 3.22
C PHE A 92 -10.90 -11.17 2.97
N ILE A 93 -9.98 -11.67 2.17
CA ILE A 93 -8.80 -10.98 1.68
C ILE A 93 -8.85 -10.88 0.16
N CYS A 94 -8.14 -9.90 -0.38
CA CYS A 94 -7.81 -9.87 -1.79
C CYS A 94 -6.34 -10.26 -1.95
N GLU A 95 -6.09 -11.43 -2.52
CA GLU A 95 -4.74 -11.95 -2.72
C GLU A 95 -3.88 -10.96 -3.51
N ARG A 96 -4.41 -10.40 -4.60
CA ARG A 96 -3.66 -9.42 -5.41
C ARG A 96 -3.30 -8.15 -4.66
N CYS A 97 -4.21 -7.63 -3.85
CA CYS A 97 -3.97 -6.39 -3.12
C CYS A 97 -3.14 -6.62 -1.85
N SER A 98 -2.91 -7.88 -1.48
CA SER A 98 -2.02 -8.24 -0.38
C SER A 98 -0.58 -8.18 -0.87
N VAL A 99 0.31 -7.62 -0.05
CA VAL A 99 1.74 -7.51 -0.35
C VAL A 99 2.50 -8.24 0.75
N ASP A 100 3.23 -9.29 0.38
CA ASP A 100 3.97 -10.15 1.30
C ASP A 100 3.08 -10.65 2.48
N SER A 101 3.43 -10.28 3.71
CA SER A 101 2.67 -10.59 4.93
C SER A 101 1.50 -9.64 5.19
N ALA A 102 1.44 -8.49 4.50
CA ALA A 102 0.39 -7.50 4.66
C ALA A 102 -0.86 -7.88 3.84
N LYS A 103 -1.79 -8.60 4.48
CA LYS A 103 -3.07 -8.99 3.87
C LYS A 103 -4.02 -7.81 3.70
N CYS A 104 -4.62 -7.67 2.51
CA CYS A 104 -5.62 -6.65 2.23
C CYS A 104 -7.03 -7.19 2.48
N TRP A 105 -7.66 -6.73 3.56
CA TRP A 105 -8.98 -7.18 4.01
C TRP A 105 -10.10 -6.37 3.36
N LEU A 106 -10.92 -7.03 2.54
CA LEU A 106 -12.04 -6.43 1.81
C LEU A 106 -13.32 -7.21 2.11
N CYS A 107 -14.46 -6.55 2.30
CA CYS A 107 -15.73 -7.25 2.49
C CYS A 107 -16.46 -7.48 1.16
N ASN A 108 -17.20 -8.59 1.06
CA ASN A 108 -18.01 -8.93 -0.10
C ASN A 108 -19.44 -8.36 -0.06
N THR A 109 -19.72 -7.47 0.89
CA THR A 109 -21.06 -6.88 1.04
C THR A 109 -21.07 -5.52 0.38
N ILE A 110 -22.17 -5.20 -0.30
CA ILE A 110 -22.43 -3.86 -0.82
C ILE A 110 -22.59 -2.92 0.38
N ARG A 111 -21.65 -1.97 0.52
CA ARG A 111 -21.61 -1.02 1.64
C ARG A 111 -21.40 0.42 1.20
N HIS A 112 -20.93 0.63 -0.03
CA HIS A 112 -20.59 1.93 -0.55
C HIS A 112 -21.02 2.05 -2.01
N SER A 113 -21.28 3.27 -2.44
CA SER A 113 -21.44 3.64 -3.84
C SER A 113 -20.11 4.16 -4.38
N PHE A 114 -19.67 3.66 -5.54
CA PHE A 114 -18.50 4.18 -6.24
C PHE A 114 -18.90 4.56 -7.67
N LYS A 115 -18.66 5.82 -8.05
CA LYS A 115 -19.12 6.41 -9.32
C LYS A 115 -20.64 6.28 -9.55
N GLY A 116 -21.44 6.44 -8.49
CA GLY A 116 -22.90 6.34 -8.56
C GLY A 116 -23.48 4.93 -8.53
N GLU A 117 -22.64 3.89 -8.63
CA GLU A 117 -23.08 2.49 -8.60
C GLU A 117 -22.80 1.86 -7.23
N ALA A 118 -23.75 1.07 -6.72
CA ALA A 118 -23.58 0.30 -5.50
C ALA A 118 -22.62 -0.87 -5.75
N LYS A 119 -21.47 -0.88 -5.05
CA LYS A 119 -20.43 -1.90 -5.22
C LYS A 119 -20.07 -2.55 -3.89
N THR A 120 -19.60 -3.78 -3.96
CA THR A 120 -18.91 -4.41 -2.83
C THR A 120 -17.56 -3.73 -2.64
N CYS A 121 -17.01 -3.73 -1.42
CA CYS A 121 -15.67 -3.19 -1.16
C CYS A 121 -14.55 -3.89 -1.94
N PHE A 122 -14.84 -5.03 -2.53
CA PHE A 122 -13.96 -5.78 -3.40
C PHE A 122 -13.98 -5.29 -4.86
N ALA A 123 -15.05 -4.60 -5.27
CA ALA A 123 -15.25 -4.07 -6.61
C ALA A 123 -15.04 -2.54 -6.68
N ILE A 124 -14.52 -1.94 -5.61
CA ILE A 124 -14.12 -0.53 -5.49
C ILE A 124 -12.60 -0.45 -5.61
#